data_AF-A0A268RNZ9-F1
#
_entry.id   AF-A0A268RNZ9-F1
#
_cell.length_a   1.000
_cell.length_b   1.000
_cell.length_c   1.000
_cell.angle_alpha   90.00
_cell.angle_beta   90.00
_cell.angle_gamma   90.00
#
_symmetry.space_group_name_H-M   'P 1'
#
loop_
_entity.id
_entity.type
_entity.pdbx_description
1 polymer ?
#
loop_
_entity_poly.entity_id
_entity_poly.type
_entity_poly.pdbx_seq_one_letter_code
_entity_poly.pdbx_strand_id
1 'polypeptide(L)' 'MDEEKLLDRILDRDNLNRAFKQVKRNKGAAGVDGMTVEELGADMALNKEEMIAQIRQRTYQPQPVRR' A
#
# COMPACT_ATOMS: atom_id res chain seq x y z
N MET A 1 -19.52 11.60 5.15
CA MET A 1 -19.75 11.37 3.71
C MET A 1 -18.53 11.70 2.86
N ASP A 2 -17.80 12.80 3.10
CA ASP A 2 -16.63 13.14 2.28
C ASP A 2 -15.40 12.25 2.53
N GLU A 3 -15.23 11.78 3.78
CA GLU A 3 -14.13 10.88 4.15
C GLU A 3 -14.22 9.53 3.43
N GLU A 4 -15.42 8.97 3.28
CA GLU A 4 -15.67 7.71 2.57
C GLU A 4 -15.40 7.86 1.07
N LYS A 5 -15.84 8.98 0.47
CA LYS A 5 -15.53 9.34 -0.92
C LYS A 5 -14.03 9.51 -1.17
N LEU A 6 -13.30 10.07 -0.20
CA LEU A 6 -11.85 10.19 -0.30
C LEU A 6 -11.17 8.82 -0.20
N LEU A 7 -11.62 7.97 0.75
CA LEU A 7 -11.06 6.63 0.93
C LEU A 7 -11.25 5.76 -0.31
N ASP A 8 -12.41 5.85 -0.95
CA ASP A 8 -12.67 5.17 -2.23
C ASP A 8 -11.71 5.63 -3.33
N ARG A 9 -11.40 6.93 -3.40
CA ARG A 9 -10.42 7.46 -4.37
C ARG A 9 -8.98 7.04 -4.05
N ILE A 10 -8.64 6.89 -2.77
CA ILE A 10 -7.32 6.40 -2.33
C ILE A 10 -7.15 4.93 -2.73
N LEU A 11 -8.18 4.12 -2.49
CA LEU A 11 -8.18 2.66 -2.74
C LEU A 11 -8.57 2.29 -4.17
N ASP A 12 -8.83 3.28 -5.02
CA ASP A 12 -9.11 3.07 -6.43
C ASP A 12 -7.94 2.34 -7.12
N ARG A 13 -8.26 1.39 -7.99
CA ARG A 13 -7.28 0.53 -8.67
C ARG A 13 -6.23 1.34 -9.42
N ASP A 14 -6.64 2.39 -10.13
CA ASP A 14 -5.71 3.21 -10.92
C ASP A 14 -4.88 4.11 -10.02
N ASN A 15 -5.44 4.57 -8.91
CA ASN A 15 -4.66 5.26 -7.89
C ASN A 15 -3.58 4.35 -7.26
N LEU A 16 -3.94 3.14 -6.84
CA LEU A 16 -3.00 2.18 -6.27
C LEU A 16 -1.89 1.78 -7.27
N ASN A 17 -2.24 1.59 -8.55
CA ASN A 17 -1.26 1.32 -9.60
C ASN A 17 -0.28 2.48 -9.81
N ARG A 18 -0.75 3.73 -9.75
CA ARG A 18 0.12 4.91 -9.83
C ARG A 18 1.04 5.00 -8.61
N ALA A 19 0.51 4.75 -7.42
CA ALA A 19 1.29 4.72 -6.18
C ALA A 19 2.41 3.65 -6.24
N PHE A 20 2.08 2.42 -6.64
CA PHE A 20 3.04 1.34 -6.82
C PHE A 20 4.20 1.73 -7.76
N LYS A 21 3.87 2.27 -8.95
CA LYS A 21 4.88 2.72 -9.92
C LYS A 21 5.79 3.80 -9.35
N GLN A 22 5.23 4.74 -8.58
CA GLN A 22 6.00 5.81 -7.96
C GLN A 22 6.94 5.28 -6.86
N VAL A 23 6.48 4.37 -6.00
CA VAL A 23 7.31 3.73 -4.98
C VAL A 23 8.47 2.97 -5.62
N LYS A 24 8.20 2.17 -6.65
CA LYS A 24 9.23 1.46 -7.40
C LYS A 24 10.26 2.40 -8.04
N ARG A 25 9.81 3.55 -8.55
CA ARG A 25 10.71 4.58 -9.10
C ARG A 25 11.61 5.23 -8.04
N ASN A 26 11.14 5.36 -6.80
CA ASN A 26 11.90 6.00 -5.73
C ASN A 26 13.08 5.15 -5.24
N LYS A 27 13.07 3.83 -5.46
CA LYS A 27 14.19 2.90 -5.15
C LYS A 27 14.72 3.04 -3.70
N GLY A 28 13.80 3.23 -2.75
CA GLY A 28 14.15 3.40 -1.34
C GLY A 28 14.72 2.12 -0.72
N ALA A 29 15.41 2.26 0.41
CA ALA A 29 15.84 1.13 1.21
C ALA A 29 14.63 0.39 1.82
N ALA A 30 14.79 -0.93 2.04
CA ALA A 30 13.79 -1.75 2.67
C ALA A 30 13.47 -1.30 4.12
N GLY A 31 12.23 -1.54 4.53
CA GLY A 31 11.72 -1.24 5.87
C GLY A 31 12.18 -2.24 6.94
N VAL A 32 11.42 -2.31 8.03
CA VAL A 32 11.66 -3.28 9.13
C VAL A 32 11.38 -4.73 8.72
N ASP A 33 10.55 -4.92 7.69
CA ASP A 33 10.21 -6.21 7.08
C ASP A 33 11.30 -6.73 6.12
N GLY A 34 12.27 -5.88 5.75
CA GLY A 34 13.31 -6.23 4.79
C GLY A 34 12.82 -6.34 3.34
N MET A 35 11.57 -5.99 3.03
CA MET A 35 11.01 -6.11 1.69
C MET A 35 11.59 -5.06 0.74
N THR A 36 12.08 -5.53 -0.41
CA THR A 36 12.59 -4.69 -1.50
C THR A 36 11.49 -4.18 -2.41
N VAL A 37 11.77 -3.12 -3.19
CA VAL A 37 10.83 -2.58 -4.18
C VAL A 37 10.57 -3.56 -5.33
N GLU A 38 11.47 -4.50 -5.55
CA GLU A 38 11.33 -5.60 -6.51
C GLU A 38 10.31 -6.65 -6.04
N GLU A 39 10.30 -6.96 -4.73
CA GLU A 39 9.40 -7.93 -4.10
C GLU A 39 7.98 -7.40 -3.92
N LEU A 40 7.84 -6.06 -3.79
CA LEU A 40 6.56 -5.38 -3.58
C LEU A 40 5.47 -5.79 -4.59
N GLY A 41 5.84 -6.05 -5.85
CA GLY A 41 4.87 -6.43 -6.88
C GLY A 41 4.21 -7.79 -6.62
N ALA A 42 4.99 -8.77 -6.15
CA ALA A 42 4.48 -10.10 -5.81
C ALA A 42 3.66 -10.06 -4.52
N ASP A 43 4.12 -9.31 -3.52
CA ASP A 43 3.39 -9.09 -2.27
C ASP A 43 2.02 -8.45 -2.51
N MET A 44 1.96 -7.35 -3.29
CA MET A 44 0.69 -6.72 -3.63
C MET A 44 -0.23 -7.66 -4.42
N ALA A 45 0.29 -8.58 -5.23
CA ALA A 45 -0.56 -9.53 -5.94
C ALA A 45 -1.26 -10.51 -4.99
N LEU A 46 -0.60 -10.87 -3.88
CA LEU A 46 -1.11 -11.81 -2.87
C LEU A 46 -1.98 -11.11 -1.82
N ASN A 47 -1.54 -9.96 -1.31
CA ASN A 47 -2.03 -9.38 -0.06
C ASN A 47 -2.89 -8.11 -0.23
N LYS A 48 -2.99 -7.54 -1.44
CA LYS A 48 -3.70 -6.25 -1.65
C LYS A 48 -5.17 -6.27 -1.22
N GLU A 49 -5.87 -7.38 -1.43
CA GLU A 49 -7.32 -7.43 -1.16
C GLU A 49 -7.60 -7.40 0.34
N GLU A 50 -6.80 -8.13 1.10
CA GLU A 50 -6.82 -8.08 2.56
C GLU A 50 -6.44 -6.69 3.08
N MET A 51 -5.36 -6.09 2.56
CA MET A 51 -4.95 -4.73 2.92
C MET A 51 -6.08 -3.72 2.68
N ILE A 52 -6.75 -3.77 1.51
CA ILE A 52 -7.87 -2.89 1.17
C ILE A 52 -9.03 -3.11 2.16
N ALA A 53 -9.37 -4.36 2.47
CA ALA A 53 -10.44 -4.69 3.41
C ALA A 53 -10.14 -4.14 4.82
N GLN A 54 -8.92 -4.34 5.31
CA GLN A 54 -8.47 -3.84 6.61
C GLN A 54 -8.48 -2.30 6.67
N ILE A 55 -8.07 -1.61 5.59
CA ILE A 55 -8.13 -0.15 5.53
C ILE A 55 -9.59 0.33 5.56
N ARG A 56 -10.50 -0.31 4.80
CA ARG A 56 -11.93 0.03 4.83
C ARG A 56 -12.56 -0.20 6.20
N GLN A 57 -12.16 -1.25 6.90
CA GLN A 57 -12.63 -1.58 8.25
C GLN A 57 -11.91 -0.79 9.35
N ARG A 58 -10.93 0.06 9.00
CA ARG A 58 -10.08 0.81 9.93
C ARG A 58 -9.29 -0.08 10.91
N THR A 59 -8.93 -1.28 10.47
CA THR A 59 -8.16 -2.26 11.25
C THR A 59 -6.71 -2.42 10.77
N TYR A 60 -6.34 -1.81 9.62
CA TYR A 60 -4.98 -1.86 9.09
C TYR A 60 -3.98 -1.21 10.06
N GLN A 61 -2.92 -1.94 10.40
CA GLN A 61 -1.84 -1.47 11.25
C GLN A 61 -0.56 -1.32 10.43
N PRO A 62 -0.10 -0.08 10.16
CA PRO A 62 1.14 0.15 9.45
C PRO A 62 2.34 -0.31 10.29
N GLN A 63 3.34 -0.88 9.62
CA GLN A 63 4.59 -1.28 10.27
C GLN A 63 5.39 -0.04 10.74
N PRO A 64 6.12 -0.14 11.85
CA PRO A 64 6.98 0.94 12.32
C PRO A 64 8.07 1.26 11.29
N VAL A 65 8.48 2.53 11.24
CA VAL A 65 9.56 2.97 10.35
C VAL A 65 10.92 2.49 10.84
N ARG A 66 11.78 2.06 9.91
CA ARG A 66 13.20 1.80 10.20
C ARG A 66 13.93 3.15 10.30
N ARG A 67 14.49 3.46 11.48
CA ARG A 67 15.29 4.67 11.72
C ARG A 67 16.78 4.38 11.66
#